data_AF-A0A6P2EC95-F1
#
_entry.id   AF-A0A6P2EC95-F1
#
_cell.length_a   1.000
_cell.length_b   1.000
_cell.length_c   1.000
_cell.angle_alpha   90.00
_cell.angle_beta   90.00
_cell.angle_gamma   90.00
#
_symmetry.space_group_name_H-M   'P 1'
#
loop_
_entity.id
_entity.type
_entity.pdbx_description
1 polymer ?
#
loop_
_entity_poly.entity_id
_entity_poly.type
_entity_poly.pdbx_seq_one_letter_code
_entity_poly.pdbx_strand_id
1 'polypeptide(L)'
;MTPADLSALYLEYIACLNQQDWAALGRFVDDEVSHNGRQFGLHGYREMLEGDFREIPDLHFNVALLVAEPPHVASRLDFAKTTRY
;
A
#
# COMPACT_ATOMS: atom_id res chain seq x y z
N MET A 1 -9.56 -9.17 -15.00
CA MET A 1 -8.17 -8.82 -14.62
C MET A 1 -7.34 -10.08 -14.68
N THR A 2 -6.25 -10.10 -15.42
CA THR A 2 -5.29 -11.21 -15.46
C THR A 2 -4.32 -11.13 -14.26
N PRO A 3 -3.54 -12.18 -13.96
CA PRO A 3 -2.47 -12.09 -12.96
C PRO A 3 -1.50 -10.92 -13.23
N ALA A 4 -1.14 -10.70 -14.49
CA ALA A 4 -0.25 -9.61 -14.88
C ALA A 4 -0.87 -8.23 -14.61
N ASP A 5 -2.15 -8.05 -14.93
CA ASP A 5 -2.86 -6.80 -14.66
C ASP A 5 -2.95 -6.52 -13.16
N LEU A 6 -3.24 -7.54 -12.34
CA LEU A 6 -3.32 -7.40 -10.88
C LEU A 6 -1.95 -7.07 -10.27
N SER A 7 -0.88 -7.72 -10.77
CA SER A 7 0.48 -7.38 -10.36
C SER A 7 0.84 -5.94 -10.71
N ALA A 8 0.51 -5.48 -11.93
CA ALA A 8 0.75 -4.09 -12.34
C ALA A 8 -0.01 -3.10 -11.44
N LEU A 9 -1.30 -3.35 -11.18
CA LEU A 9 -2.12 -2.53 -10.31
C LEU A 9 -1.54 -2.43 -8.89
N TYR A 10 -1.07 -3.55 -8.32
CA TYR A 10 -0.44 -3.57 -7.01
C TYR A 10 0.88 -2.79 -6.98
N LEU A 11 1.69 -2.86 -8.04
CA LEU A 11 2.94 -2.10 -8.14
C LEU A 11 2.68 -0.59 -8.28
N GLU A 12 1.66 -0.19 -9.03
CA GLU A 12 1.22 1.20 -9.11
C GLU A 12 0.70 1.73 -7.76
N TYR A 13 -0.03 0.90 -7.01
CA TYR A 13 -0.42 1.18 -5.63
C TYR A 13 0.80 1.44 -4.73
N ILE A 14 1.82 0.57 -4.78
CA ILE A 14 3.05 0.78 -4.02
C ILE A 14 3.79 2.06 -4.43
N ALA A 15 3.83 2.37 -5.73
CA ALA A 15 4.41 3.62 -6.22
C ALA A 15 3.64 4.85 -5.69
N CYS A 16 2.30 4.79 -5.64
CA CYS A 16 1.45 5.80 -5.05
C CYS A 16 1.77 6.03 -3.57
N LEU A 17 1.96 4.96 -2.78
CA LEU A 17 2.35 5.06 -1.39
C LEU A 17 3.73 5.72 -1.20
N ASN A 18 4.73 5.28 -1.95
CA ASN A 18 6.10 5.80 -1.84
C ASN A 18 6.20 7.28 -2.25
N GLN A 19 5.30 7.77 -3.11
CA GLN A 19 5.19 9.18 -3.48
C GLN A 19 4.30 10.00 -2.53
N GLN A 20 3.63 9.34 -1.57
CA GLN A 20 2.63 9.95 -0.70
C GLN A 20 1.51 10.67 -1.49
N ASP A 21 1.13 10.13 -2.65
CA ASP A 21 0.07 10.70 -3.51
C ASP A 21 -1.32 10.32 -2.98
N TRP A 22 -1.71 10.92 -1.86
CA TRP A 22 -2.97 10.63 -1.19
C TRP A 22 -4.21 10.99 -2.00
N ALA A 23 -4.07 11.88 -2.99
CA ALA A 23 -5.15 12.23 -3.90
C ALA A 23 -5.45 11.08 -4.88
N ALA A 24 -4.44 10.31 -5.27
CA ALA A 24 -4.58 9.16 -6.16
C ALA A 24 -4.95 7.85 -5.44
N LEU A 25 -4.85 7.78 -4.11
CA LEU A 25 -5.04 6.55 -3.33
C LEU A 25 -6.37 5.83 -3.61
N GLY A 26 -7.46 6.59 -3.79
CA GLY A 26 -8.79 6.05 -4.08
C GLY A 26 -8.91 5.32 -5.43
N ARG A 27 -7.88 5.39 -6.30
CA ARG A 27 -7.80 4.57 -7.52
C ARG A 27 -7.46 3.11 -7.23
N PHE A 28 -6.84 2.85 -6.07
CA PHE A 28 -6.30 1.55 -5.69
C PHE A 28 -7.02 0.92 -4.50
N VAL A 29 -7.58 1.75 -3.62
CA VAL A 29 -8.21 1.34 -2.38
C VAL A 29 -9.70 1.67 -2.42
N ASP A 30 -10.53 0.68 -2.13
CA ASP A 30 -11.99 0.81 -2.12
C ASP A 30 -12.49 1.72 -0.98
N ASP A 31 -13.59 2.43 -1.21
CA ASP A 31 -14.20 3.34 -0.23
C ASP A 31 -14.58 2.62 1.08
N GLU A 32 -14.91 1.33 1.01
CA GLU A 32 -15.30 0.48 2.15
C GLU A 32 -14.19 -0.47 2.63
N VAL A 33 -12.91 -0.21 2.30
CA VAL A 33 -11.78 -1.10 2.63
C VAL A 33 -11.73 -1.52 4.11
N SER A 34 -11.37 -2.79 4.31
CA SER A 34 -11.07 -3.37 5.62
C SER A 34 -9.58 -3.71 5.73
N HIS A 35 -8.95 -3.30 6.83
CA HIS A 35 -7.56 -3.63 7.14
C HIS A 35 -7.49 -4.40 8.46
N ASN A 36 -6.92 -5.60 8.45
CA ASN A 36 -6.85 -6.49 9.61
C ASN A 36 -8.21 -6.70 10.30
N GLY A 37 -9.28 -6.81 9.51
CA GLY A 37 -10.65 -6.99 10.00
C GLY A 37 -11.36 -5.72 10.48
N ARG A 38 -10.69 -4.56 10.44
CA ARG A 38 -11.28 -3.25 10.78
C ARG A 38 -11.77 -2.57 9.51
N GLN A 39 -13.08 -2.37 9.38
CA GLN A 39 -13.69 -1.59 8.31
C GLN A 39 -13.78 -0.12 8.73
N PHE A 40 -12.96 0.71 8.09
CA PHE A 40 -12.73 2.12 8.40
C PHE A 40 -12.60 2.97 7.12
N GLY A 41 -12.81 2.33 5.97
CA GLY A 41 -12.92 2.95 4.66
C GLY A 41 -11.64 3.62 4.17
N LEU A 42 -11.72 4.18 2.97
CA LEU A 42 -10.58 4.85 2.33
C LEU A 42 -10.00 5.99 3.19
N HIS A 43 -10.87 6.74 3.89
CA HIS A 43 -10.43 7.82 4.78
C HIS A 43 -9.58 7.30 5.93
N GLY A 44 -10.05 6.29 6.67
CA GLY A 44 -9.29 5.71 7.77
C GLY A 44 -8.02 5.00 7.30
N TYR A 45 -8.05 4.35 6.14
CA TYR A 45 -6.88 3.74 5.52
C TYR A 45 -5.79 4.77 5.20
N ARG A 46 -6.20 5.93 4.66
CA ARG A 46 -5.31 7.08 4.42
C ARG A 46 -4.72 7.61 5.72
N GLU A 47 -5.54 7.87 6.74
CA GLU A 47 -5.07 8.39 8.04
C GLU A 47 -4.03 7.47 8.70
N MET A 48 -4.21 6.16 8.56
CA MET A 48 -3.23 5.16 9.02
C MET A 48 -1.88 5.33 8.31
N LEU A 49 -1.88 5.39 6.97
CA LEU A 49 -0.66 5.56 6.18
C LEU A 49 0.03 6.91 6.46
N GLU A 50 -0.74 8.00 6.56
CA GLU A 50 -0.21 9.31 6.96
C GLU A 50 0.38 9.28 8.39
N GLY A 51 -0.13 8.42 9.27
CA GLY A 51 0.48 8.10 10.57
C GLY A 51 1.84 7.44 10.40
N ASP A 52 1.92 6.37 9.61
CA ASP A 52 3.16 5.61 9.37
C ASP A 52 4.29 6.50 8.83
N PHE A 53 3.99 7.38 7.86
CA PHE A 53 4.98 8.33 7.30
C PHE A 53 5.36 9.46 8.27
N ARG A 54 4.50 9.84 9.22
CA ARG A 54 4.87 10.78 10.29
C ARG A 54 5.82 10.14 11.30
N GLU A 55 5.60 8.87 11.63
CA GLU A 55 6.45 8.12 12.55
C GLU A 55 7.78 7.70 11.90
N ILE A 56 7.77 7.40 10.60
CA ILE A 56 8.92 6.94 9.83
C ILE A 56 9.00 7.79 8.54
N PRO A 57 9.63 8.98 8.57
CA PRO A 57 9.65 9.92 7.44
C PRO A 57 10.30 9.38 6.16
N ASP A 58 11.21 8.41 6.28
CA ASP A 58 11.88 7.75 5.16
C ASP A 58 11.31 6.36 4.85
N LEU A 59 10.10 6.07 5.34
CA LEU A 59 9.41 4.82 5.04
C LEU A 59 9.34 4.61 3.53
N HIS A 60 9.84 3.47 3.08
CA HIS A 60 9.79 3.08 1.69
C HIS A 60 9.40 1.61 1.57
N PHE A 61 8.36 1.36 0.79
CA PHE A 61 7.82 0.04 0.50
C PHE A 61 8.59 -0.55 -0.68
N ASN A 62 9.41 -1.57 -0.43
CA ASN A 62 10.10 -2.33 -1.48
C ASN A 62 9.44 -3.69 -1.70
N VAL A 63 8.97 -3.97 -2.91
CA VAL A 63 8.34 -5.26 -3.24
C VAL A 63 9.41 -6.29 -3.55
N ALA A 64 9.70 -7.17 -2.60
CA ALA A 64 10.73 -8.20 -2.73
C ALA A 64 10.19 -9.49 -3.38
N LEU A 65 8.89 -9.74 -3.24
CA LEU A 65 8.17 -10.85 -3.89
C LEU A 65 6.73 -10.42 -4.12
N LEU A 66 6.18 -10.77 -5.28
CA LEU A 66 4.78 -10.54 -5.62
C LEU A 66 4.22 -11.80 -6.29
N VAL A 67 3.09 -12.27 -5.78
CA VAL A 67 2.31 -13.37 -6.36
C VAL A 67 0.89 -12.87 -6.56
N ALA A 68 0.37 -12.98 -7.79
CA ALA A 68 -1.00 -12.61 -8.12
C ALA A 68 -1.79 -13.83 -8.58
N GLU A 69 -2.93 -14.07 -7.94
CA GLU A 69 -3.91 -15.08 -8.29
C GLU A 69 -5.30 -14.44 -8.15
N PRO A 70 -5.83 -13.80 -9.21
CA PRO A 70 -7.05 -13.03 -9.12
C PRO A 70 -8.20 -13.80 -8.44
N PRO A 71 -8.92 -13.17 -7.49
CA PRO A 71 -8.87 -11.74 -7.15
C PRO A 71 -7.80 -11.34 -6.12
N HIS A 72 -6.94 -12.27 -5.70
CA HIS A 72 -6.02 -12.07 -4.59
C HIS A 72 -4.59 -11.77 -5.05
N VAL A 73 -3.89 -11.01 -4.22
CA VAL A 73 -2.46 -10.75 -4.35
C VAL A 73 -1.80 -10.94 -3.00
N ALA A 74 -0.59 -11.50 -3.01
CA ALA A 74 0.25 -11.62 -1.84
C ALA A 74 1.63 -11.03 -2.15
N SER A 75 2.19 -10.29 -1.19
CA SER A 75 3.46 -9.60 -1.35
C SER A 75 4.35 -9.80 -0.13
N ARG A 76 5.66 -9.94 -0.37
CA ARG A 76 6.68 -9.70 0.66
C ARG A 76 7.22 -8.30 0.46
N LEU A 77 7.09 -7.47 1.50
CA LEU A 77 7.59 -6.11 1.51
C LEU A 77 8.83 -6.01 2.40
N ASP A 78 9.92 -5.49 1.84
CA ASP A 78 11.09 -5.10 2.62
C ASP A 78 10.95 -3.61 2.94
N PHE A 79 11.15 -3.25 4.21
CA PHE A 79 11.10 -1.88 4.67
C PHE A 79 12.51 -1.39 4.98
N ALA A 80 13.00 -0.45 4.19
CA ALA A 80 14.20 0.29 4.57
C ALA A 80 13.82 1.34 5.61
N LYS A 81 14.53 1.36 6.75
CA LYS A 81 14.45 2.44 7.74
C LYS A 81 15.85 2.93 8.02
N THR A 82 16.06 4.24 7.99
CA THR A 82 17.24 4.84 8.59
C THR A 82 16.99 4.94 10.09
N THR A 83 17.45 3.94 10.85
CA THR A 83 17.46 4.05 12.32
C THR A 83 18.33 5.26 12.70
N ARG A 84 17.70 6.34 13.17
CA ARG A 84 18.43 7.43 13.81
C ARG A 84 18.84 6.96 15.21
N TYR A 85 20.14 6.77 15.41
CA TYR A 85 20.75 6.60 16.74
C TYR A 85 20.73 7.92 17.50
#